data_AF-A0A7S2F246-F1
#
_entry.id   AF-A0A7S2F246-F1
#
_cell.length_a   1.000
_cell.length_b   1.000
_cell.length_c   1.000
_cell.angle_alpha   90.00
_cell.angle_beta   90.00
_cell.angle_gamma   90.00
#
_symmetry.space_group_name_H-M   'P 1'
#
loop_
_entity.id
_entity.type
_entity.pdbx_description
1 polymer ?
#
loop_
_entity_poly.entity_id
_entity_poly.type
_entity_poly.pdbx_seq_one_letter_code
_entity_poly.pdbx_strand_id
1 'polypeptide(L)'
;VLVAGGDFKSGQTKMKSVLVDFLVGAGIKPVSIVSYNHLGNNDGKNLSAPQTFRSKEISKSSVVDDMVASNEILYQKGESPDHCIVIKYIPYVGDSKRAMDEYTSEIFMGGTNTIVMHNTCEDSLLASPLILDLVLIAELCTRIQIQEVGKDPCERPLHPVCTLLSYLSKAPLVPRGVPVVNALAKQRAMLENFFRACIGLSPEHNMMLEFK
;
A
#
# COMPACT_ATOMS: atom_id res chain seq x y z
N VAL A 1 17.62 -16.20 -5.31
CA VAL A 1 16.55 -15.69 -6.21
C VAL A 1 15.62 -14.83 -5.38
N LEU A 2 15.31 -13.62 -5.83
CA LEU A 2 14.38 -12.73 -5.16
C LEU A 2 12.95 -12.98 -5.65
N VAL A 3 12.00 -12.95 -4.73
CA VAL A 3 10.55 -12.97 -4.99
C VAL A 3 9.89 -11.81 -4.27
N ALA A 4 8.93 -11.17 -4.92
CA ALA A 4 8.16 -10.08 -4.35
C ALA A 4 6.84 -9.93 -5.12
N GLY A 5 5.94 -9.12 -4.58
CA GLY A 5 4.76 -8.67 -5.29
C GLY A 5 3.46 -8.93 -4.55
N GLY A 6 2.42 -9.15 -5.34
CA GLY A 6 1.01 -9.15 -4.96
C GLY A 6 0.29 -7.88 -5.42
N ASP A 7 -0.01 -7.79 -6.73
CA ASP A 7 -0.79 -6.73 -7.41
C ASP A 7 -0.20 -5.30 -7.33
N PHE A 8 -0.03 -4.57 -8.45
CA PHE A 8 0.60 -3.24 -8.43
C PHE A 8 -0.21 -2.19 -7.70
N LYS A 9 0.40 -1.42 -6.79
CA LYS A 9 -0.27 -0.35 -6.03
C LYS A 9 -0.40 0.94 -6.86
N SER A 10 -1.26 0.92 -7.88
CA SER A 10 -1.59 2.10 -8.71
C SER A 10 -2.74 2.94 -8.12
N GLY A 11 -2.73 4.24 -8.43
CA GLY A 11 -3.84 5.18 -8.29
C GLY A 11 -4.66 5.07 -7.01
N GLN A 12 -5.83 4.44 -7.09
CA GLN A 12 -6.82 4.36 -6.01
C GLN A 12 -6.28 3.72 -4.73
N THR A 13 -5.73 2.51 -4.80
CA THR A 13 -5.28 1.81 -3.59
C THR A 13 -4.09 2.51 -2.94
N LYS A 14 -3.24 3.15 -3.76
CA LYS A 14 -2.15 3.99 -3.26
C LYS A 14 -2.69 5.16 -2.44
N MET A 15 -3.66 5.90 -2.98
CA MET A 15 -4.31 7.00 -2.28
C MET A 15 -5.05 6.54 -1.01
N LYS A 16 -5.80 5.43 -1.09
CA LYS A 16 -6.50 4.83 0.07
C LYS A 16 -5.55 4.56 1.23
N SER A 17 -4.40 3.95 0.97
CA SER A 17 -3.41 3.65 2.02
C SER A 17 -2.80 4.89 2.67
N VAL A 18 -2.78 6.03 1.96
CA VAL A 18 -2.36 7.32 2.54
C VAL A 18 -3.48 7.91 3.38
N LEU A 19 -4.70 7.91 2.84
CA LEU A 19 -5.84 8.55 3.49
C LEU A 19 -6.23 7.84 4.79
N VAL A 20 -6.27 6.50 4.80
CA VAL A 20 -6.64 5.74 6.00
C VAL A 20 -5.57 5.88 7.09
N ASP A 21 -4.28 5.83 6.75
CA ASP A 21 -3.18 6.09 7.68
C ASP A 21 -3.27 7.50 8.28
N PHE A 22 -3.60 8.52 7.45
CA PHE A 22 -3.85 9.88 7.91
C PHE A 22 -5.06 9.98 8.86
N LEU A 23 -6.22 9.43 8.49
CA LEU A 23 -7.45 9.52 9.29
C LEU A 23 -7.26 8.85 10.66
N VAL A 24 -6.78 7.60 10.67
CA VAL A 24 -6.52 6.85 11.91
C VAL A 24 -5.43 7.52 12.74
N GLY A 25 -4.36 8.00 12.10
CA GLY A 25 -3.28 8.73 12.76
C GLY A 25 -3.72 10.06 13.38
N ALA A 26 -4.76 10.69 12.83
CA ALA A 26 -5.38 11.91 13.36
C ALA A 26 -6.44 11.62 14.44
N GLY A 27 -6.67 10.37 14.82
CA GLY A 27 -7.71 10.00 15.79
C GLY A 27 -9.14 10.05 15.23
N ILE A 28 -9.29 10.06 13.90
CA ILE A 28 -10.58 9.98 13.20
C ILE A 28 -10.85 8.51 12.90
N LYS A 29 -12.08 8.03 13.13
CA LYS A 29 -12.43 6.61 12.97
C LYS A 29 -13.20 6.39 11.66
N PRO A 30 -12.56 5.94 10.57
CA PRO A 30 -13.28 5.41 9.42
C PRO A 30 -14.21 4.28 9.83
N VAL A 31 -15.50 4.39 9.50
CA VAL A 31 -16.51 3.34 9.77
C VAL A 31 -17.08 2.76 8.49
N SER A 32 -17.00 3.47 7.37
CA SER A 32 -17.38 2.96 6.05
C SER A 32 -16.41 3.45 4.97
N ILE A 33 -16.00 2.53 4.10
CA ILE A 33 -15.15 2.77 2.95
C ILE A 33 -15.81 2.09 1.74
N VAL A 34 -16.28 2.87 0.77
CA VAL A 34 -16.89 2.34 -0.45
C VAL A 34 -16.02 2.75 -1.63
N SER A 35 -15.47 1.77 -2.34
CA SER A 35 -14.53 1.97 -3.44
C SER A 35 -15.08 1.43 -4.76
N TYR A 36 -15.69 2.30 -5.56
CA TYR A 36 -16.17 1.98 -6.89
C TYR A 36 -15.12 2.30 -7.97
N ASN A 37 -15.07 1.47 -9.01
CA ASN A 37 -14.21 1.67 -10.15
C ASN A 37 -14.88 1.21 -11.44
N HIS A 38 -14.60 1.90 -12.54
CA HIS A 38 -14.88 1.37 -13.88
C HIS A 38 -13.77 1.69 -14.87
N LEU A 39 -13.54 0.76 -15.79
CA LEU A 39 -12.53 0.81 -16.84
C LEU A 39 -12.95 -0.06 -18.04
N GLY A 40 -12.46 0.28 -19.23
CA GLY A 40 -12.85 -0.32 -20.52
C GLY A 40 -11.73 -1.07 -21.24
N ASN A 41 -10.53 -1.13 -20.66
CA ASN A 41 -9.40 -1.89 -21.20
C ASN A 41 -9.56 -3.41 -20.95
N ASN A 42 -8.60 -4.19 -21.43
CA ASN A 42 -8.65 -5.65 -21.30
C ASN A 42 -8.55 -6.14 -19.84
N ASP A 43 -7.93 -5.36 -18.94
CA ASP A 43 -7.95 -5.65 -17.50
C ASP A 43 -9.39 -5.60 -16.97
N GLY A 44 -10.11 -4.51 -17.26
CA GLY A 44 -11.54 -4.39 -16.92
C GLY A 44 -12.39 -5.52 -17.49
N LYS A 45 -12.13 -5.92 -18.74
CA LYS A 45 -12.85 -7.02 -19.39
C LYS A 45 -12.58 -8.35 -18.68
N ASN A 46 -11.33 -8.65 -18.33
CA ASN A 46 -10.97 -9.86 -17.60
C ASN A 46 -11.57 -9.87 -16.19
N LEU A 47 -11.57 -8.72 -15.50
CA LEU A 47 -12.14 -8.55 -14.17
C LEU A 47 -13.68 -8.54 -14.15
N SER A 48 -14.35 -8.61 -15.29
CA SER A 48 -15.81 -8.80 -15.33
C SER A 48 -16.25 -10.20 -14.89
N ALA A 49 -15.33 -11.18 -14.94
CA ALA A 49 -15.58 -12.52 -14.43
C ALA A 49 -15.46 -12.57 -12.89
N PRO A 50 -16.40 -13.22 -12.16
CA PRO A 50 -16.38 -13.23 -10.69
C PRO A 50 -15.10 -13.80 -10.07
N GLN A 51 -14.50 -14.83 -10.69
CA GLN A 51 -13.30 -15.49 -10.17
C GLN A 51 -12.06 -14.59 -10.22
N THR A 52 -11.86 -13.87 -11.32
CA THR A 52 -10.75 -12.93 -11.49
C THR A 52 -10.97 -11.67 -10.65
N PHE A 53 -12.22 -11.22 -10.52
CA PHE A 53 -12.61 -10.14 -9.61
C PHE A 53 -12.26 -10.46 -8.16
N ARG A 54 -12.55 -11.68 -7.68
CA ARG A 54 -12.32 -12.07 -6.29
C ARG A 54 -10.87 -11.88 -5.85
N SER A 55 -9.90 -12.22 -6.69
CA SER A 55 -8.47 -12.00 -6.40
C SER A 55 -8.15 -10.51 -6.20
N LYS A 56 -8.76 -9.65 -7.01
CA LYS A 56 -8.58 -8.19 -6.94
C LYS A 56 -9.30 -7.56 -5.76
N GLU A 57 -10.45 -8.11 -5.40
CA GLU A 57 -11.24 -7.70 -4.24
C GLU A 57 -10.44 -7.95 -2.95
N ILE A 58 -9.83 -9.13 -2.81
CA ILE A 58 -9.00 -9.49 -1.65
C ILE A 58 -7.80 -8.53 -1.53
N SER A 59 -7.03 -8.33 -2.60
CA SER A 59 -5.84 -7.45 -2.55
C SER A 59 -6.17 -5.98 -2.29
N LYS A 60 -7.36 -5.52 -2.70
CA LYS A 60 -7.81 -4.13 -2.50
C LYS A 60 -8.45 -3.89 -1.13
N SER A 61 -8.98 -4.94 -0.49
CA SER A 61 -9.61 -4.86 0.84
C SER A 61 -8.56 -4.89 1.94
N SER A 62 -7.58 -5.79 1.85
CA SER A 62 -6.58 -6.02 2.90
C SER A 62 -5.63 -4.84 3.21
N VAL A 63 -5.72 -3.74 2.46
CA VAL A 63 -4.84 -2.57 2.59
C VAL A 63 -5.16 -1.71 3.83
N VAL A 64 -6.32 -1.92 4.47
CA VAL A 64 -6.74 -1.14 5.65
C VAL A 64 -6.59 -1.90 6.98
N ASP A 65 -6.42 -3.22 6.91
CA ASP A 65 -6.46 -4.13 8.07
C ASP A 65 -5.40 -3.78 9.12
N ASP A 66 -4.17 -3.50 8.69
CA ASP A 66 -3.07 -3.15 9.59
C ASP A 66 -3.25 -1.77 10.24
N MET A 67 -3.93 -0.84 9.55
CA MET A 67 -4.23 0.47 10.13
C MET A 67 -5.32 0.39 11.18
N VAL A 68 -6.39 -0.38 10.92
CA VAL A 68 -7.44 -0.65 11.90
C VAL A 68 -6.84 -1.34 13.14
N ALA A 69 -6.01 -2.36 12.95
CA ALA A 69 -5.34 -3.07 14.03
C ALA A 69 -4.33 -2.21 14.81
N SER A 70 -3.85 -1.10 14.25
CA SER A 70 -2.85 -0.24 14.90
C SER A 70 -3.42 0.69 15.98
N ASN A 71 -4.74 0.83 16.07
CA ASN A 71 -5.38 1.78 16.98
C ASN A 71 -6.55 1.16 17.75
N GLU A 72 -6.23 0.51 18.87
CA GLU A 72 -7.19 -0.14 19.77
C GLU A 72 -8.11 0.85 20.52
N ILE A 73 -7.81 2.15 20.48
CA ILE A 73 -8.68 3.19 21.06
C ILE A 73 -9.88 3.44 20.14
N LEU A 74 -9.65 3.49 18.83
CA LEU A 74 -10.71 3.72 17.85
C LEU A 74 -11.48 2.43 17.53
N TYR A 75 -10.79 1.30 17.45
CA TYR A 75 -11.37 0.02 17.05
C TYR A 75 -11.25 -1.03 18.15
N GLN A 76 -12.38 -1.65 18.49
CA GLN A 76 -12.37 -2.80 19.38
C GLN A 76 -11.79 -4.03 18.69
N LYS A 77 -11.43 -5.04 19.47
CA LYS A 77 -10.88 -6.29 18.94
C LYS A 77 -11.89 -6.96 17.99
N GLY A 78 -11.48 -7.11 16.72
CA GLY A 78 -12.32 -7.70 15.68
C GLY A 78 -13.30 -6.73 15.02
N GLU A 79 -13.27 -5.45 15.39
CA GLU A 79 -14.00 -4.39 14.71
C GLU A 79 -13.25 -3.97 13.44
N SER A 80 -13.98 -3.77 12.35
CA SER A 80 -13.47 -3.26 11.08
C SER A 80 -14.53 -2.36 10.44
N PRO A 81 -14.14 -1.34 9.66
CA PRO A 81 -15.11 -0.56 8.91
C PRO A 81 -15.82 -1.43 7.88
N ASP A 82 -17.04 -1.03 7.51
CA ASP A 82 -17.71 -1.57 6.33
C ASP A 82 -16.84 -1.26 5.10
N HIS A 83 -16.40 -2.29 4.38
CA HIS A 83 -15.54 -2.12 3.22
C HIS A 83 -16.12 -2.79 1.98
N CYS A 84 -16.55 -1.98 1.01
CA CYS A 84 -17.09 -2.47 -0.25
C CYS A 84 -16.18 -2.06 -1.42
N ILE A 85 -15.86 -3.02 -2.30
CA ILE A 85 -15.08 -2.77 -3.51
C ILE A 85 -15.91 -3.20 -4.71
N VAL A 86 -16.03 -2.31 -5.69
CA VAL A 86 -16.76 -2.57 -6.93
C VAL A 86 -15.86 -2.26 -8.12
N ILE A 87 -15.84 -3.16 -9.10
CA ILE A 87 -15.18 -2.95 -10.39
C ILE A 87 -16.20 -3.29 -11.49
N LYS A 88 -16.40 -2.38 -12.43
CA LYS A 88 -17.29 -2.55 -13.58
C LYS A 88 -16.54 -2.36 -14.89
N TYR A 89 -16.82 -3.22 -15.86
CA TYR A 89 -16.31 -3.07 -17.22
C TYR A 89 -17.21 -2.12 -18.01
N ILE A 90 -16.65 -1.01 -18.48
CA ILE A 90 -17.36 0.00 -19.29
C ILE A 90 -16.49 0.31 -20.52
N PRO A 91 -16.78 -0.28 -21.70
CA PRO A 91 -15.90 -0.19 -22.86
C PRO A 91 -15.50 1.24 -23.26
N TYR A 92 -16.44 2.19 -23.12
CA TYR A 92 -16.27 3.56 -23.59
C TYR A 92 -15.06 4.29 -22.97
N VAL A 93 -14.74 4.01 -21.70
CA VAL A 93 -13.66 4.73 -21.01
C VAL A 93 -12.26 4.21 -21.34
N GLY A 94 -12.15 3.07 -22.04
CA GLY A 94 -10.84 2.51 -22.42
C GLY A 94 -9.90 2.32 -21.22
N ASP A 95 -8.64 2.76 -21.35
CA ASP A 95 -7.63 2.72 -20.28
C ASP A 95 -7.83 3.80 -19.19
N SER A 96 -8.71 4.76 -19.47
CA SER A 96 -9.01 5.91 -18.60
C SER A 96 -9.91 5.49 -17.44
N LYS A 97 -9.32 4.77 -16.49
CA LYS A 97 -9.98 4.27 -15.30
C LYS A 97 -10.53 5.42 -14.45
N ARG A 98 -11.79 5.25 -14.01
CA ARG A 98 -12.45 6.14 -13.07
C ARG A 98 -12.59 5.43 -11.73
N ALA A 99 -12.05 6.04 -10.69
CA ALA A 99 -12.12 5.58 -9.31
C ALA A 99 -12.98 6.58 -8.51
N MET A 100 -13.97 6.07 -7.78
CA MET A 100 -14.82 6.85 -6.90
C MET A 100 -14.79 6.20 -5.54
N ASP A 101 -14.38 6.95 -4.53
CA ASP A 101 -14.29 6.46 -3.17
C ASP A 101 -15.06 7.37 -2.23
N GLU A 102 -15.81 6.78 -1.31
CA GLU A 102 -16.46 7.46 -0.20
C GLU A 102 -15.89 6.91 1.11
N TYR A 103 -15.46 7.81 1.99
CA TYR A 103 -14.99 7.50 3.34
C TYR A 103 -15.92 8.21 4.32
N THR A 104 -16.66 7.44 5.11
CA THR A 104 -17.44 7.96 6.23
C THR A 104 -16.73 7.61 7.53
N SER A 105 -16.53 8.62 8.36
CA SER A 105 -15.82 8.50 9.63
C SER A 105 -16.62 9.09 10.78
N GLU A 106 -16.49 8.51 11.96
CA GLU A 106 -16.96 9.09 13.22
C GLU A 106 -15.90 10.05 13.76
N ILE A 107 -16.36 11.19 14.28
CA ILE A 107 -15.55 12.24 14.89
C ILE A 107 -16.12 12.62 16.26
N PHE A 108 -15.49 13.61 16.91
CA PHE A 108 -15.85 14.05 18.25
C PHE A 108 -17.34 14.36 18.42
N MET A 109 -17.89 14.00 19.59
CA MET A 109 -19.28 14.26 19.99
C MET A 109 -20.36 13.68 19.07
N GLY A 110 -20.09 12.52 18.46
CA GLY A 110 -21.04 11.84 17.57
C GLY A 110 -21.20 12.50 16.21
N GLY A 111 -20.31 13.44 15.86
CA GLY A 111 -20.27 14.01 14.53
C GLY A 111 -19.80 12.98 13.50
N THR A 112 -20.08 13.26 12.23
CA THR A 112 -19.60 12.45 11.10
C THR A 112 -18.77 13.31 10.15
N ASN A 113 -17.77 12.68 9.54
CA ASN A 113 -16.98 13.26 8.46
C ASN A 113 -17.14 12.38 7.22
N THR A 114 -17.47 12.99 6.08
CA THR A 114 -17.59 12.29 4.80
C THR A 114 -16.62 12.90 3.80
N ILE A 115 -15.78 12.05 3.21
CA ILE A 115 -14.85 12.42 2.14
C ILE A 115 -15.27 11.66 0.89
N VAL A 116 -15.65 12.39 -0.16
CA VAL A 116 -15.91 11.83 -1.48
C VAL A 116 -14.74 12.18 -2.39
N MET A 117 -14.11 11.17 -2.98
CA MET A 117 -12.99 11.33 -3.90
C MET A 117 -13.35 10.78 -5.27
N HIS A 118 -13.01 11.53 -6.31
CA HIS A 118 -13.07 11.08 -7.69
C HIS A 118 -11.68 11.19 -8.32
N ASN A 119 -11.19 10.08 -8.86
CA ASN A 119 -9.89 9.99 -9.51
C ASN A 119 -10.08 9.51 -10.96
N THR A 120 -9.60 10.29 -11.91
CA THR A 120 -9.49 9.91 -13.32
C THR A 120 -8.01 9.73 -13.64
N CYS A 121 -7.66 8.53 -14.06
CA CYS A 121 -6.29 8.23 -14.44
C CYS A 121 -6.23 7.21 -15.58
N GLU A 122 -5.28 7.39 -16.47
CA GLU A 122 -4.87 6.34 -17.41
C GLU A 122 -4.13 5.26 -16.60
N ASP A 123 -4.74 4.10 -16.41
CA ASP A 123 -4.24 3.09 -15.46
C ASP A 123 -2.89 2.53 -15.91
N SER A 124 -2.69 2.36 -17.22
CA SER A 124 -1.42 1.91 -17.79
C SER A 124 -0.30 2.93 -17.59
N LEU A 125 -0.60 4.24 -17.64
CA LEU A 125 0.40 5.29 -17.40
C LEU A 125 0.79 5.39 -15.93
N LEU A 126 -0.10 5.00 -15.00
CA LEU A 126 0.27 4.87 -13.59
C LEU A 126 1.00 3.56 -13.29
N ALA A 127 0.67 2.46 -13.98
CA ALA A 127 1.28 1.16 -13.75
C ALA A 127 2.70 1.04 -14.33
N SER A 128 2.93 1.58 -15.53
CA SER A 128 4.22 1.50 -16.23
C SER A 128 5.42 1.98 -15.39
N PRO A 129 5.41 3.17 -14.77
CA PRO A 129 6.53 3.61 -13.93
C PRO A 129 6.71 2.75 -12.68
N LEU A 130 5.64 2.16 -12.11
CA LEU A 130 5.77 1.24 -10.98
C LEU A 130 6.51 -0.05 -11.37
N ILE A 131 6.34 -0.51 -12.62
CA ILE A 131 7.09 -1.65 -13.14
C ILE A 131 8.58 -1.29 -13.24
N LEU A 132 8.90 -0.09 -13.73
CA LEU A 132 10.29 0.39 -13.81
C LEU A 132 10.92 0.46 -12.41
N ASP A 133 10.24 1.08 -11.45
CA ASP A 133 10.70 1.16 -10.06
C ASP A 133 10.92 -0.24 -9.47
N LEU A 134 10.02 -1.19 -9.73
CA LEU A 134 10.13 -2.55 -9.23
C LEU A 134 11.39 -3.22 -9.75
N VAL A 135 11.65 -3.14 -11.05
CA VAL A 135 12.82 -3.76 -11.68
C VAL A 135 14.11 -3.11 -11.18
N LEU A 136 14.16 -1.78 -11.11
CA LEU A 136 15.35 -1.04 -10.67
C LEU A 136 15.69 -1.35 -9.21
N ILE A 137 14.70 -1.30 -8.31
CA ILE A 137 14.91 -1.60 -6.90
C ILE A 137 15.25 -3.09 -6.70
N ALA A 138 14.58 -4.00 -7.43
CA ALA A 138 14.87 -5.43 -7.34
C ALA A 138 16.31 -5.74 -7.77
N GLU A 139 16.77 -5.20 -8.91
CA GLU A 139 18.15 -5.35 -9.38
C GLU A 139 19.14 -4.82 -8.35
N LEU A 140 18.91 -3.61 -7.82
CA LEU A 140 19.77 -3.04 -6.79
C LEU A 140 19.83 -3.93 -5.54
N CYS A 141 18.71 -4.47 -5.09
CA CYS A 141 18.64 -5.40 -3.96
C CYS A 141 19.47 -6.68 -4.19
N THR A 142 19.62 -7.15 -5.44
CA THR A 142 20.47 -8.32 -5.73
C THR A 142 21.95 -8.06 -5.53
N ARG A 143 22.39 -6.79 -5.56
CA ARG A 143 23.78 -6.39 -5.36
C ARG A 143 24.13 -6.11 -3.90
N ILE A 144 23.14 -6.12 -3.01
CA ILE A 144 23.33 -5.82 -1.58
C ILE A 144 23.56 -7.11 -0.80
N GLN A 145 24.62 -7.12 0.00
CA GLN A 145 24.95 -8.18 0.93
C GLN A 145 25.11 -7.61 2.34
N ILE A 146 24.75 -8.41 3.33
CA ILE A 146 24.79 -8.04 4.75
C ILE A 146 25.74 -9.00 5.47
N GLN A 147 26.57 -8.44 6.34
CA GLN A 147 27.42 -9.19 7.26
C GLN A 147 27.03 -8.86 8.70
N GLU A 148 26.91 -9.89 9.54
CA GLU A 148 26.68 -9.71 10.96
C GLU A 148 27.99 -9.36 11.67
N VAL A 149 28.01 -8.24 12.40
CA VAL A 149 29.20 -7.76 13.11
C VAL A 149 29.51 -8.71 14.28
N GLY A 150 30.78 -9.14 14.38
CA GLY A 150 31.25 -10.01 15.47
C GLY A 150 31.07 -11.52 15.24
N LYS A 151 30.61 -11.94 14.06
CA LYS A 151 30.68 -13.33 13.59
C LYS A 151 31.71 -13.47 12.47
N ASP A 152 32.08 -14.72 12.17
CA ASP A 152 32.97 -15.02 11.05
C ASP A 152 32.47 -14.35 9.76
N PRO A 153 33.39 -13.83 8.93
CA PRO A 153 33.04 -13.10 7.72
C PRO A 153 32.33 -14.01 6.72
N CYS A 154 31.00 -13.93 6.75
CA CYS A 154 30.11 -14.57 5.80
C CYS A 154 29.08 -13.54 5.37
N GLU A 155 29.34 -12.91 4.23
CA GLU A 155 28.38 -12.03 3.55
C GLU A 155 27.19 -12.85 3.10
N ARG A 156 25.99 -12.38 3.42
CA ARG A 156 24.73 -13.05 3.07
C ARG A 156 23.87 -12.12 2.23
N PRO A 157 23.20 -12.63 1.19
CA PRO A 157 22.22 -11.84 0.46
C PRO A 157 21.02 -11.51 1.36
N LEU A 158 20.20 -10.56 0.91
CA LEU A 158 18.89 -10.30 1.50
C LEU A 158 18.00 -11.55 1.49
N HIS A 159 17.02 -11.57 2.40
CA HIS A 159 16.02 -12.63 2.45
C HIS A 159 15.33 -12.78 1.08
N PRO A 160 15.03 -14.02 0.60
CA PRO A 160 14.45 -14.24 -0.74
C PRO A 160 13.17 -13.45 -1.00
N VAL A 161 12.31 -13.30 0.02
CA VAL A 161 11.14 -12.42 -0.04
C VAL A 161 11.58 -10.97 0.17
N CYS A 162 11.56 -10.16 -0.88
CA CYS A 162 12.01 -8.76 -0.84
C CYS A 162 10.88 -7.83 -0.38
N THR A 163 10.82 -7.57 0.92
CA THR A 163 9.82 -6.67 1.54
C THR A 163 10.01 -5.21 1.16
N LEU A 164 11.20 -4.80 0.70
CA LEU A 164 11.48 -3.44 0.24
C LEU A 164 10.56 -3.02 -0.92
N LEU A 165 10.10 -3.98 -1.73
CA LEU A 165 9.20 -3.74 -2.85
C LEU A 165 7.73 -3.55 -2.43
N SER A 166 7.41 -3.60 -1.14
CA SER A 166 6.04 -3.44 -0.62
C SER A 166 5.40 -2.09 -0.96
N TYR A 167 6.22 -1.04 -1.14
CA TYR A 167 5.74 0.27 -1.58
C TYR A 167 5.01 0.23 -2.95
N LEU A 168 5.36 -0.77 -3.78
CA LEU A 168 4.86 -0.92 -5.14
C LEU A 168 3.73 -1.97 -5.27
N SER A 169 3.41 -2.71 -4.20
CA SER A 169 2.41 -3.78 -4.21
C SER A 169 1.23 -3.50 -3.25
N LYS A 170 0.02 -3.92 -3.64
CA LYS A 170 -1.20 -3.76 -2.85
C LYS A 170 -1.26 -4.77 -1.70
N ALA A 171 -0.85 -6.00 -1.97
CA ALA A 171 -0.83 -7.11 -1.03
C ALA A 171 0.61 -7.62 -0.89
N PRO A 172 1.47 -6.91 -0.15
CA PRO A 172 2.89 -7.21 -0.10
C PRO A 172 3.15 -8.60 0.48
N LEU A 173 3.98 -9.38 -0.22
CA LEU A 173 4.50 -10.64 0.28
C LEU A 173 5.56 -10.38 1.36
N VAL A 174 5.39 -11.01 2.53
CA VAL A 174 6.31 -10.89 3.67
C VAL A 174 6.81 -12.28 4.13
N PRO A 175 8.00 -12.36 4.77
CA PRO A 175 8.48 -13.60 5.38
C PRO A 175 7.49 -14.14 6.42
N ARG A 176 7.53 -15.46 6.64
CA ARG A 176 6.62 -16.13 7.58
C ARG A 176 6.79 -15.57 9.00
N GLY A 177 5.67 -15.16 9.62
CA GLY A 177 5.63 -14.61 10.97
C GLY A 177 5.90 -13.10 11.05
N VAL A 178 6.19 -12.43 9.93
CA VAL A 178 6.35 -10.97 9.88
C VAL A 178 5.00 -10.33 9.56
N PRO A 179 4.59 -9.26 10.28
CA PRO A 179 3.36 -8.55 9.98
C PRO A 179 3.45 -7.79 8.65
N VAL A 180 2.30 -7.67 7.98
CA VAL A 180 2.17 -6.84 6.77
C VAL A 180 2.00 -5.37 7.18
N VAL A 181 2.67 -4.47 6.47
CA VAL A 181 2.52 -3.02 6.61
C VAL A 181 2.10 -2.43 5.27
N ASN A 182 0.93 -1.80 5.21
CA ASN A 182 0.35 -1.21 4.00
C ASN A 182 0.41 0.33 3.98
N ALA A 183 0.63 0.97 5.12
CA ALA A 183 0.79 2.42 5.22
C ALA A 183 1.91 2.92 4.29
N LEU A 184 1.54 3.70 3.28
CA LEU A 184 2.44 4.05 2.18
C LEU A 184 3.65 4.88 2.66
N ALA A 185 3.43 5.81 3.59
CA ALA A 185 4.49 6.64 4.14
C ALA A 185 5.53 5.82 4.90
N LYS A 186 5.08 4.81 5.68
CA LYS A 186 5.98 3.89 6.40
C LYS A 186 6.79 3.02 5.43
N GLN A 187 6.16 2.52 4.37
CA GLN A 187 6.84 1.75 3.31
C GLN A 187 7.91 2.60 2.59
N ARG A 188 7.62 3.89 2.34
CA ARG A 188 8.60 4.82 1.77
C ARG A 188 9.75 5.13 2.73
N ALA A 189 9.45 5.42 4.00
CA ALA A 189 10.46 5.68 5.01
C ALA A 189 11.39 4.47 5.21
N MET A 190 10.85 3.25 5.13
CA MET A 190 11.66 2.01 5.12
C MET A 190 12.66 2.01 3.96
N LEU A 191 12.22 2.30 2.73
CA LEU A 191 13.12 2.37 1.56
C LEU A 191 14.19 3.44 1.72
N GLU A 192 13.80 4.65 2.14
CA GLU A 192 14.74 5.76 2.33
C GLU A 192 15.78 5.43 3.40
N ASN A 193 15.34 4.95 4.57
CA ASN A 193 16.24 4.59 5.66
C ASN A 193 17.14 3.40 5.33
N PHE A 194 16.66 2.45 4.53
CA PHE A 194 17.48 1.33 4.05
C PHE A 194 18.62 1.83 3.15
N PHE A 195 18.33 2.68 2.17
CA PHE A 195 19.37 3.21 1.29
C PHE A 195 20.30 4.22 1.97
N ARG A 196 19.81 4.97 2.96
CA ARG A 196 20.66 5.80 3.83
C ARG A 196 21.68 4.94 4.59
N ALA A 197 21.26 3.79 5.12
CA ALA A 197 22.16 2.86 5.79
C ALA A 197 23.24 2.33 4.82
N CYS A 198 22.93 2.08 3.55
CA CYS A 198 23.90 1.65 2.54
C CYS A 198 25.04 2.67 2.31
N ILE A 199 24.83 3.95 2.63
CA ILE A 199 25.83 5.02 2.51
C ILE A 199 26.32 5.54 3.88
N GLY A 200 26.03 4.81 4.95
CA GLY A 200 26.51 5.14 6.31
C GLY A 200 25.79 6.32 6.97
N LEU A 201 24.61 6.71 6.51
CA LEU A 201 23.79 7.74 7.14
C LEU A 201 22.81 7.15 8.15
N SER A 202 22.62 7.85 9.27
CA SER A 202 21.58 7.53 10.25
C SER A 202 20.17 7.65 9.66
N PRO A 203 19.19 6.89 10.18
CA PRO A 203 17.79 7.02 9.79
C PRO A 203 17.26 8.46 9.98
N GLU A 204 16.37 8.86 9.09
CA GLU A 204 15.69 10.16 9.19
C GLU A 204 14.68 10.13 10.34
N HIS A 205 14.85 11.01 11.33
CA HIS A 205 14.02 11.06 12.53
C HIS A 205 13.03 12.24 12.55
N ASN A 206 13.16 13.21 11.63
CA ASN A 206 12.26 14.37 11.50
C ASN A 206 12.10 15.24 12.76
N MET A 207 13.03 15.16 13.72
CA MET A 207 12.90 15.88 15.00
C MET A 207 13.35 17.34 14.93
N MET A 208 14.26 17.65 13.99
CA MET A 208 14.84 18.98 13.76
C MET A 208 15.19 19.73 15.05
N LEU A 209 15.85 19.04 16.00
CA LEU A 209 16.13 19.57 17.34
C LEU A 209 17.16 20.70 17.33
N GLU A 210 17.90 20.87 16.24
CA GLU A 210 18.83 21.96 16.00
C GLU A 210 18.14 23.34 15.88
N PHE A 211 16.83 23.39 15.63
CA PHE A 211 16.04 24.64 15.60
C PHE A 211 15.26 24.90 16.89
N LYS A 212 15.61 24.22 17.99
CA LYS A 212 15.00 24.40 19.31
C LYS A 212 15.86 25.23 20.25
#